data_AF-A0A6A0AQY4-F1
#
_entry.id   AF-A0A6A0AQY4-F1
#
_cell.length_a   1.000
_cell.length_b   1.000
_cell.length_c   1.000
_cell.angle_alpha   90.00
_cell.angle_beta   90.00
_cell.angle_gamma   90.00
#
_symmetry.space_group_name_H-M   'P 1'
#
loop_
_entity.id
_entity.type
_entity.pdbx_description
1 polymer ?
#
loop_
_entity_poly.entity_id
_entity_poly.type
_entity_poly.pdbx_seq_one_letter_code
_entity_poly.pdbx_strand_id
1 'polypeptide(L)' 'MPPGLTLVRLRQDRILNEAAETADPLRLMRLFGITEKTAMHYVTAAHPERTAKLPR' A
#
# COMPACT_ATOMS: atom_id res chain seq x y z
N MET A 1 16.02 24.97 -1.70
CA MET A 1 15.27 24.16 -0.71
C MET A 1 14.92 22.85 -1.37
N PRO A 2 15.27 21.67 -0.83
CA PRO A 2 14.87 20.42 -1.45
C PRO A 2 13.33 20.39 -1.48
N PRO A 3 12.70 19.96 -2.57
CA PRO A 3 11.25 20.00 -2.68
C PRO A 3 10.66 19.18 -1.54
N GLY A 4 9.93 19.87 -0.66
CA GLY A 4 9.43 19.31 0.59
C GLY A 4 8.71 18.00 0.31
N LEU A 5 9.10 16.96 1.04
CA LEU A 5 8.32 15.74 1.19
C LEU A 5 6.90 16.17 1.57
N THR A 6 6.00 16.18 0.58
CA THR A 6 4.61 16.53 0.82
C THR A 6 4.06 15.48 1.78
N LEU A 7 3.26 15.91 2.75
CA LEU A 7 2.62 15.00 3.73
C LEU A 7 1.88 13.84 3.03
N VAL A 8 1.42 14.08 1.81
CA VAL A 8 0.83 13.07 0.92
C VAL A 8 1.82 11.94 0.61
N ARG A 9 3.07 12.25 0.23
CA ARG A 9 4.06 11.24 -0.12
C ARG A 9 4.50 10.42 1.08
N LEU A 10 4.73 11.06 2.23
CA LEU A 10 5.03 10.36 3.48
C LEU A 10 3.89 9.43 3.91
N ARG A 11 2.63 9.84 3.71
CA ARG A 11 1.48 8.98 3.96
C ARG A 11 1.47 7.78 3.00
N GLN A 12 1.71 7.99 1.71
CA GLN A 12 1.76 6.91 0.72
C GLN A 12 2.87 5.91 1.02
N ASP A 13 4.08 6.38 1.34
CA ASP A 13 5.21 5.54 1.74
C ASP A 13 4.87 4.69 2.97
N ARG A 14 4.22 5.29 3.97
CA ARG A 14 3.79 4.55 5.18
C ARG A 14 2.74 3.49 4.88
N ILE A 15 1.78 3.78 4.00
CA ILE A 15 0.77 2.81 3.55
C ILE A 15 1.45 1.65 2.81
N LEU A 16 2.41 1.96 1.93
CA LEU A 16 3.15 0.97 1.17
C LEU A 16 4.00 0.07 2.08
N ASN A 17 4.68 0.65 3.08
CA ASN A 17 5.48 -0.11 4.05
C ASN A 17 4.61 -1.10 4.84
N GLU A 18 3.48 -0.63 5.38
CA GLU A 18 2.55 -1.50 6.12
C GLU A 18 1.97 -2.60 5.21
N ALA A 19 1.68 -2.25 3.94
CA ALA A 19 1.22 -3.21 2.95
C ALA A 19 2.29 -4.26 2.67
N ALA A 20 3.56 -3.89 2.59
CA ALA A 20 4.69 -4.80 2.41
C ALA A 20 4.87 -5.74 3.61
N GLU A 21 4.72 -5.23 4.83
CA GLU A 21 4.89 -6.03 6.05
C GLU A 21 3.75 -7.04 6.28
N THR A 22 2.51 -6.64 6.02
CA THR A 22 1.32 -7.42 6.43
C THR A 22 0.57 -8.05 5.28
N ALA A 23 0.64 -7.48 4.08
CA ALA A 23 -0.16 -7.84 2.91
C ALA A 23 -1.68 -7.92 3.19
N ASP A 24 -2.16 -7.24 4.24
CA ASP A 24 -3.54 -7.34 4.69
C ASP A 24 -4.32 -6.04 4.35
N PRO A 25 -5.23 -6.08 3.37
CA PRO A 25 -6.00 -4.91 3.00
C PRO A 25 -6.94 -4.44 4.12
N LEU A 26 -7.46 -5.33 4.97
CA LEU A 26 -8.35 -4.94 6.08
C LEU A 26 -7.60 -4.12 7.13
N ARG A 27 -6.34 -4.47 7.40
CA ARG A 27 -5.46 -3.73 8.30
C ARG A 27 -5.15 -2.33 7.76
N LEU A 28 -4.89 -2.19 6.47
CA LEU A 28 -4.68 -0.88 5.84
C LEU A 28 -5.92 0.01 5.92
N MET A 29 -7.11 -0.55 5.70
CA MET A 29 -8.37 0.19 5.84
C MET A 29 -8.55 0.71 7.27
N ARG A 30 -8.25 -0.10 8.29
CA ARG A 30 -8.35 0.31 9.70
C ARG A 30 -7.30 1.35 10.11
N LEU A 31 -6.06 1.19 9.65
CA LEU A 31 -4.94 2.07 10.03
C LEU A 31 -4.99 3.42 9.32
N PHE A 32 -5.35 3.43 8.04
CA PHE A 32 -5.24 4.62 7.19
C PHE A 32 -6.58 5.20 6.77
N GLY A 33 -7.71 4.56 7.11
CA GLY A 33 -9.05 5.01 6.74
C GLY A 33 -9.26 5.02 5.22
N ILE A 34 -8.60 4.11 4.50
CA ILE A 34 -8.69 4.01 3.05
C ILE A 34 -9.77 3.01 2.63
N THR A 35 -10.23 3.10 1.38
CA THR A 35 -11.18 2.14 0.82
C THR A 35 -10.51 0.80 0.54
N GLU A 36 -11.32 -0.26 0.45
CA GLU A 36 -10.86 -1.60 0.06
C GLU A 36 -10.09 -1.58 -1.27
N LYS A 37 -10.61 -0.89 -2.29
CA LYS A 37 -9.94 -0.75 -3.59
C LYS A 37 -8.55 -0.13 -3.47
N THR A 38 -8.41 0.90 -2.63
CA THR A 38 -7.12 1.53 -2.36
C THR A 38 -6.19 0.59 -1.61
N ALA A 39 -6.69 -0.11 -0.59
CA ALA A 39 -5.93 -1.06 0.19
C ALA A 39 -5.40 -2.22 -0.68
N MET A 40 -6.27 -2.80 -1.50
CA MET A 40 -5.88 -3.83 -2.48
C MET A 40 -4.81 -3.31 -3.43
N HIS A 41 -4.97 -2.10 -3.98
CA HIS A 41 -3.95 -1.51 -4.86
C HIS A 41 -2.57 -1.45 -4.19
N TYR A 42 -2.50 -1.01 -2.93
CA TYR A 42 -1.25 -0.98 -2.19
C TYR A 42 -0.69 -2.38 -1.88
N VAL A 43 -1.54 -3.34 -1.52
CA VAL A 43 -1.12 -4.74 -1.31
C VAL A 43 -0.57 -5.33 -2.61
N THR A 44 -1.24 -5.11 -3.75
CA THR A 44 -0.74 -5.58 -5.05
C THR A 44 0.54 -4.91 -5.50
N ALA A 45 0.72 -3.62 -5.16
CA ALA A 45 1.94 -2.87 -5.47
C ALA A 45 3.11 -3.29 -4.58
N ALA A 46 2.83 -3.66 -3.32
CA ALA A 46 3.83 -4.13 -2.37
C ALA A 46 4.21 -5.61 -2.56
N HIS A 47 3.31 -6.43 -3.12
CA HIS A 47 3.52 -7.88 -3.35
C HIS A 47 3.20 -8.28 -4.80
N PRO A 48 3.95 -7.78 -5.80
CA PRO A 48 3.72 -8.14 -7.21
C PRO A 48 3.92 -9.65 -7.46
N GLU A 49 4.75 -10.34 -6.68
CA GLU A 49 4.98 -11.79 -6.78
C GLU A 49 3.80 -12.65 -6.33
N ARG A 50 2.91 -12.13 -5.48
CA ARG A 50 1.69 -12.84 -5.06
C ARG A 50 0.57 -12.74 -6.10
N THR A 51 0.51 -11.65 -6.86
CA THR A 51 -0.46 -11.46 -7.95
C THR A 51 0.04 -11.92 -9.31
N ALA A 52 1.35 -11.98 -9.53
CA ALA A 52 1.93 -12.53 -10.76
C ALA A 52 1.83 -14.06 -10.86
N LYS A 53 1.58 -14.77 -9.75
CA LYS A 53 1.30 -16.21 -9.73
C LYS A 53 -0.18 -16.50 -10.06
N LEU A 54 -0.64 -16.07 -11.22
CA LEU A 54 -1.65 -16.82 -11.94
C LEU A 54 -1.01 -17.29 -13.26
N PRO A 55 -0.37 -18.47 -13.29
CA PRO A 55 -0.05 -19.08 -14.57
C PRO A 55 -1.38 -19.29 -15.30
N ARG A 56 -1.45 -18.71 -16.50
CA ARG A 56 -2.51 -18.96 -17.47
C ARG A 56 -2.52 -20.44 -17.86
#